data_AF-A0A5M4BBS3-F1
#
_entry.id   AF-A0A5M4BBS3-F1
#
_cell.length_a   1.000
_cell.length_b   1.000
_cell.length_c   1.000
_cell.angle_alpha   90.00
_cell.angle_beta   90.00
_cell.angle_gamma   90.00
#
_symmetry.space_group_name_H-M   'P 1'
#
loop_
_entity.id
_entity.type
_entity.pdbx_description
1 polymer ?
#
loop_
_entity_poly.entity_id
_entity_poly.type
_entity_poly.pdbx_seq_one_letter_code
_entity_poly.pdbx_strand_id
1 'polypeptide(L)'
;MMQSNNNILNRIANHLLVNGRFLDNLGLFRGRMGVVIFFYHYSRYTNNPIYYEFAEELLDDLFEEIHDRLPIDFKDGYLGIGWGIQYLACQKFINEDVDCILEDIDKKIMERDIRRITDFSLETGLEGFFHYILARLQNYRDVRDVFDERYYLDLKYIINMPVATPLSNLSNDTWKLYTTKKSSYILSEQFSKFYYDKVPYGDKVYEWRLGLVNGCAGIGLKTMNI
;
A
#
# COMPACT_ATOMS: atom_id res chain seq x y z
N MET A 1 -29.38 3.55 8.87
CA MET A 1 -27.95 3.79 8.64
C MET A 1 -27.11 2.52 8.84
N MET A 2 -27.14 1.83 9.98
CA MET A 2 -26.39 0.56 10.15
C MET A 2 -26.85 -0.57 9.20
N GLN A 3 -28.17 -0.81 9.06
CA GLN A 3 -28.67 -1.86 8.16
C GLN A 3 -28.39 -1.59 6.67
N SER A 4 -28.44 -0.33 6.23
CA SER A 4 -28.11 0.06 4.84
C SER A 4 -26.62 -0.10 4.54
N ASN A 5 -25.75 0.21 5.51
CA ASN A 5 -24.30 0.06 5.40
C ASN A 5 -23.87 -1.41 5.34
N ASN A 6 -24.52 -2.28 6.12
CA ASN A 6 -24.27 -3.73 6.05
C ASN A 6 -24.70 -4.33 4.71
N ASN A 7 -25.79 -3.83 4.11
CA ASN A 7 -26.24 -4.28 2.79
C ASN A 7 -25.24 -3.92 1.68
N ILE A 8 -24.77 -2.67 1.65
CA ILE A 8 -23.78 -2.25 0.64
C ILE A 8 -22.43 -2.98 0.82
N LEU A 9 -21.96 -3.18 2.05
CA LEU A 9 -20.73 -3.92 2.33
C LEU A 9 -20.78 -5.36 1.81
N ASN A 10 -21.89 -6.07 2.04
CA ASN A 10 -22.04 -7.43 1.53
C ASN A 10 -22.04 -7.47 0.00
N ARG A 11 -22.63 -6.47 -0.66
CA ARG A 11 -22.63 -6.37 -2.13
C ARG A 11 -21.23 -6.09 -2.67
N ILE A 12 -20.46 -5.23 -2.01
CA ILE A 12 -19.06 -4.95 -2.33
C ILE A 12 -18.22 -6.21 -2.17
N ALA A 13 -18.34 -6.89 -1.02
CA ALA A 13 -17.59 -8.11 -0.74
C ALA A 13 -17.91 -9.20 -1.77
N ASN A 14 -19.17 -9.43 -2.12
CA ASN A 14 -19.55 -10.40 -3.14
C ASN A 14 -18.99 -10.04 -4.52
N HIS A 15 -19.01 -8.76 -4.90
CA HIS A 15 -18.42 -8.30 -6.17
C HIS A 15 -16.91 -8.53 -6.21
N LEU A 16 -16.22 -8.22 -5.13
CA LEU A 16 -14.77 -8.44 -4.98
C LEU A 16 -14.42 -9.93 -4.91
N LEU A 17 -15.26 -10.77 -4.30
CA LEU A 17 -15.04 -12.20 -4.17
C LEU A 17 -15.09 -12.88 -5.54
N VAL A 18 -16.05 -12.49 -6.38
CA VAL A 18 -16.22 -13.05 -7.73
C VAL A 18 -15.15 -12.54 -8.69
N ASN A 19 -14.74 -11.27 -8.61
CA ASN A 19 -13.92 -10.64 -9.65
C ASN A 19 -12.48 -10.32 -9.22
N GLY A 20 -12.19 -10.28 -7.92
CA GLY A 20 -10.92 -9.79 -7.37
C GLY A 20 -9.71 -10.60 -7.81
N ARG A 21 -9.83 -11.94 -7.85
CA ARG A 21 -8.77 -12.85 -8.30
C ARG A 21 -8.32 -12.60 -9.74
N PHE A 22 -9.23 -12.14 -10.60
CA PHE A 22 -9.01 -11.92 -12.03
C PHE A 22 -8.48 -10.52 -12.40
N LEU A 23 -8.11 -9.71 -11.41
CA LEU A 23 -7.44 -8.42 -11.67
C LEU A 23 -5.99 -8.66 -12.11
N ASP A 24 -5.68 -8.35 -13.37
CA ASP A 24 -4.31 -8.44 -13.92
C ASP A 24 -3.32 -7.49 -13.23
N ASN A 25 -3.82 -6.39 -12.67
CA ASN A 25 -2.98 -5.42 -11.96
C ASN A 25 -2.73 -5.92 -10.53
N LEU A 26 -1.45 -6.04 -10.15
CA LEU A 26 -1.03 -6.50 -8.82
C LEU A 26 -0.98 -5.39 -7.77
N GLY A 27 -0.88 -4.14 -8.20
CA GLY A 27 -0.58 -2.99 -7.36
C GLY A 27 -1.66 -2.61 -6.34
N LEU A 28 -1.35 -1.58 -5.55
CA LEU A 28 -2.15 -1.17 -4.39
C LEU A 28 -3.45 -0.47 -4.78
N PHE A 29 -3.38 0.56 -5.64
CA PHE A 29 -4.51 1.48 -5.84
C PHE A 29 -5.58 0.89 -6.75
N ARG A 30 -5.17 0.21 -7.82
CA ARG A 30 -6.07 -0.32 -8.85
C ARG A 30 -6.00 -1.83 -8.97
N GLY A 31 -5.12 -2.48 -8.22
CA GLY A 31 -4.82 -3.90 -8.35
C GLY A 31 -5.24 -4.75 -7.15
N ARG A 32 -4.80 -6.01 -7.19
CA ARG A 32 -5.15 -7.06 -6.23
C ARG A 32 -4.68 -6.80 -4.82
N MET A 33 -3.52 -6.16 -4.61
CA MET A 33 -3.05 -5.83 -3.25
C MET A 33 -4.10 -5.01 -2.47
N GLY A 34 -4.80 -4.11 -3.16
CA GLY A 34 -5.90 -3.36 -2.60
C GLY A 34 -7.10 -4.21 -2.14
N VAL A 35 -7.41 -5.24 -2.91
CA VAL A 35 -8.50 -6.19 -2.64
C VAL A 35 -8.12 -7.14 -1.50
N VAL A 36 -6.87 -7.59 -1.46
CA VAL A 36 -6.30 -8.38 -0.36
C VAL A 36 -6.48 -7.64 0.96
N ILE A 37 -6.04 -6.37 1.04
CA ILE A 37 -6.19 -5.56 2.25
C ILE A 37 -7.67 -5.40 2.64
N PHE A 38 -8.57 -5.22 1.67
CA PHE A 38 -10.00 -5.19 1.95
C PHE A 38 -10.49 -6.47 2.63
N PHE A 39 -10.13 -7.66 2.12
CA PHE A 39 -10.64 -8.92 2.67
C PHE A 39 -10.10 -9.26 4.05
N TYR A 40 -8.84 -8.91 4.36
CA TYR A 40 -8.34 -9.01 5.73
C TYR A 40 -9.15 -8.16 6.73
N HIS A 41 -9.42 -6.91 6.38
CA HIS A 41 -10.27 -6.05 7.19
C HIS A 41 -11.71 -6.53 7.27
N TYR A 42 -12.27 -6.99 6.14
CA TYR A 42 -13.64 -7.47 6.08
C TYR A 42 -13.83 -8.76 6.89
N SER A 43 -12.84 -9.64 6.89
CA SER A 43 -12.78 -10.82 7.77
C SER A 43 -12.83 -10.41 9.25
N ARG A 44 -11.96 -9.49 9.67
CA ARG A 44 -11.93 -8.96 11.03
C ARG A 44 -13.23 -8.26 11.41
N TYR A 45 -13.81 -7.48 10.50
CA TYR A 45 -15.06 -6.74 10.70
C TYR A 45 -16.27 -7.66 10.88
N THR A 46 -16.36 -8.71 10.07
CA THR A 46 -17.48 -9.68 10.11
C THR A 46 -17.24 -10.83 11.09
N ASN A 47 -16.02 -10.98 11.59
CA ASN A 47 -15.54 -12.13 12.35
C ASN A 47 -15.81 -13.47 11.62
N ASN A 48 -15.58 -13.49 10.30
CA ASN A 48 -15.80 -14.66 9.46
C ASN A 48 -14.48 -15.14 8.81
N PRO A 49 -13.97 -16.32 9.22
CA PRO A 49 -12.66 -16.82 8.77
C PRO A 49 -12.59 -17.12 7.28
N ILE A 50 -13.70 -17.36 6.60
CA ILE A 50 -13.72 -17.62 5.14
C ILE A 50 -13.10 -16.45 4.37
N TYR A 51 -13.33 -15.21 4.82
CA TYR A 51 -12.75 -14.03 4.17
C TYR A 51 -11.26 -13.86 4.50
N TYR A 52 -10.78 -14.42 5.62
CA TYR A 52 -9.35 -14.48 5.90
C TYR A 52 -8.69 -15.49 4.96
N GLU A 53 -9.23 -16.70 4.88
CA GLU A 53 -8.73 -17.76 3.97
C GLU A 53 -8.66 -17.26 2.52
N PHE A 54 -9.70 -16.56 2.06
CA PHE A 54 -9.69 -15.94 0.74
C PHE A 54 -8.65 -14.83 0.58
N ALA A 55 -8.39 -14.02 1.62
CA ALA A 55 -7.36 -12.98 1.58
C ALA A 55 -5.95 -13.59 1.49
N GLU A 56 -5.69 -14.66 2.24
CA GLU A 56 -4.43 -15.42 2.19
C GLU A 56 -4.22 -16.01 0.79
N GLU A 57 -5.21 -16.71 0.25
CA GLU A 57 -5.12 -17.28 -1.10
C GLU A 57 -4.84 -16.20 -2.16
N LEU A 58 -5.51 -15.05 -2.07
CA LEU A 58 -5.26 -13.93 -3.00
C LEU A 58 -3.86 -13.34 -2.83
N LEU A 59 -3.31 -13.34 -1.62
CA LEU A 59 -1.96 -12.83 -1.35
C LEU A 59 -0.91 -13.81 -1.89
N ASP A 60 -1.10 -15.12 -1.72
CA ASP A 60 -0.25 -16.17 -2.27
C ASP A 60 -0.22 -16.10 -3.81
N ASP A 61 -1.40 -16.06 -4.45
CA ASP A 61 -1.52 -15.89 -5.91
C ASP A 61 -0.80 -14.61 -6.38
N LEU A 62 -0.92 -13.52 -5.61
CA LEU A 62 -0.25 -12.26 -5.92
C LEU A 62 1.27 -12.43 -5.89
N PHE A 63 1.83 -13.12 -4.90
CA PHE A 63 3.26 -13.37 -4.80
C PHE A 63 3.79 -14.21 -5.97
N GLU A 64 3.06 -15.23 -6.40
CA GLU A 64 3.44 -16.08 -7.53
C GLU A 64 3.49 -15.30 -8.86
N GLU A 65 2.71 -14.23 -8.99
CA GLU A 65 2.61 -13.42 -10.21
C GLU A 65 3.53 -12.20 -10.24
N ILE A 66 4.25 -11.88 -9.15
CA ILE A 66 5.24 -10.80 -9.14
C ILE A 66 6.34 -11.10 -10.17
N HIS A 67 6.64 -10.11 -11.03
CA HIS A 67 7.62 -10.26 -12.10
C HIS A 67 8.37 -8.95 -12.38
N ASP A 68 9.56 -9.03 -12.99
CA ASP A 68 10.45 -7.88 -13.26
C ASP A 68 9.87 -6.76 -14.14
N ARG A 69 8.75 -7.02 -14.83
CA ARG A 69 8.07 -6.05 -15.70
C ARG A 69 7.08 -5.15 -14.98
N LEU A 70 6.88 -5.32 -13.66
CA LEU A 70 6.01 -4.42 -12.89
C LEU A 70 6.61 -3.00 -12.86
N PRO A 71 5.77 -1.96 -12.87
CA PRO A 71 6.26 -0.60 -12.71
C PRO A 71 6.88 -0.42 -11.31
N ILE A 72 7.87 0.46 -11.20
CA ILE A 72 8.41 0.91 -9.91
C ILE A 72 7.63 2.15 -9.49
N ASP A 73 6.36 1.94 -9.11
CA ASP A 73 5.45 2.99 -8.67
C ASP A 73 4.58 2.54 -7.50
N PHE A 74 3.84 3.48 -6.90
CA PHE A 74 2.99 3.22 -5.74
C PHE A 74 1.60 2.74 -6.12
N LYS A 75 1.11 3.16 -7.29
CA LYS A 75 -0.27 2.91 -7.72
C LYS A 75 -0.48 1.47 -8.19
N ASP A 76 0.39 0.99 -9.08
CA ASP A 76 0.26 -0.26 -9.83
C ASP A 76 1.45 -1.21 -9.60
N GLY A 77 2.49 -0.76 -8.89
CA GLY A 77 3.81 -1.38 -8.91
C GLY A 77 4.40 -1.83 -7.58
N TYR A 78 5.72 -2.08 -7.62
CA TYR A 78 6.51 -2.60 -6.52
C TYR A 78 6.38 -1.79 -5.22
N LEU A 79 6.34 -0.46 -5.30
CA LEU A 79 6.26 0.38 -4.09
C LEU A 79 4.93 0.15 -3.36
N GLY A 80 3.83 0.07 -4.12
CA GLY A 80 2.50 -0.16 -3.56
C GLY A 80 2.34 -1.56 -2.99
N ILE A 81 2.85 -2.58 -3.69
CA ILE A 81 2.83 -3.98 -3.25
C ILE A 81 3.60 -4.11 -1.93
N GLY A 82 4.85 -3.66 -1.90
CA GLY A 82 5.69 -3.78 -0.72
C GLY A 82 5.21 -2.93 0.45
N TRP A 83 4.65 -1.73 0.20
CA TRP A 83 3.98 -0.96 1.24
C TRP A 83 2.75 -1.69 1.80
N GLY A 84 1.97 -2.35 0.94
CA GLY A 84 0.80 -3.14 1.33
C GLY A 84 1.15 -4.31 2.24
N ILE A 85 2.21 -5.05 1.93
CA ILE A 85 2.72 -6.16 2.76
C ILE A 85 3.13 -5.64 4.15
N GLN A 86 3.91 -4.54 4.19
CA GLN A 86 4.31 -3.93 5.45
C GLN A 86 3.09 -3.47 6.26
N TYR A 87 2.07 -2.92 5.59
CA TYR A 87 0.80 -2.55 6.22
C TYR A 87 0.09 -3.76 6.84
N LEU A 88 -0.03 -4.86 6.11
CA LEU A 88 -0.66 -6.09 6.61
C LEU A 88 0.02 -6.62 7.87
N ALA A 89 1.36 -6.63 7.87
CA ALA A 89 2.14 -7.06 9.03
C ALA A 89 1.94 -6.12 10.22
N CYS A 90 1.98 -4.80 10.01
CA CYS A 90 1.72 -3.81 11.06
C CYS A 90 0.31 -3.94 11.66
N GLN A 91 -0.67 -4.36 10.85
CA GLN A 91 -2.03 -4.64 11.31
C GLN A 91 -2.20 -6.03 11.93
N LYS A 92 -1.14 -6.85 12.01
CA LYS A 92 -1.15 -8.23 12.48
C LYS A 92 -2.11 -9.13 11.70
N PHE A 93 -2.19 -8.92 10.39
CA PHE A 93 -2.91 -9.81 9.48
C PHE A 93 -2.04 -10.98 9.03
N ILE A 94 -0.75 -10.72 8.83
CA ILE A 94 0.26 -11.70 8.41
C ILE A 94 1.30 -11.83 9.53
N ASN A 95 1.87 -13.03 9.72
CA ASN A 95 2.84 -13.35 10.78
C ASN A 95 4.23 -13.72 10.24
N GLU A 96 4.38 -13.68 8.92
CA GLU A 96 5.56 -14.04 8.18
C GLU A 96 6.69 -13.04 8.42
N ASP A 97 7.91 -13.50 8.14
CA ASP A 97 9.08 -12.64 8.14
C ASP A 97 9.00 -11.66 6.95
N VAL A 98 8.51 -10.45 7.25
CA VAL A 98 8.33 -9.35 6.29
C VAL A 98 9.63 -9.01 5.58
N ASP A 99 10.77 -9.15 6.26
CA ASP A 99 12.05 -8.79 5.66
C ASP A 99 12.48 -9.83 4.63
N CYS A 100 12.22 -11.11 4.89
CA CYS A 100 12.39 -12.16 3.87
C CYS A 100 11.45 -11.93 2.67
N ILE A 101 10.18 -11.56 2.90
CA ILE A 101 9.22 -11.33 1.82
C ILE A 101 9.62 -10.12 0.96
N LEU A 102 10.10 -9.05 1.59
CA LEU A 102 10.37 -7.79 0.91
C LEU A 102 11.79 -7.67 0.35
N GLU A 103 12.69 -8.62 0.62
CA GLU A 103 14.10 -8.55 0.22
C GLU A 103 14.29 -8.28 -1.29
N ASP A 104 13.58 -9.02 -2.15
CA ASP A 104 13.71 -8.87 -3.60
C ASP A 104 13.02 -7.59 -4.12
N ILE A 105 11.95 -7.14 -3.44
CA ILE A 105 11.31 -5.86 -3.73
C ILE A 105 12.26 -4.71 -3.34
N ASP A 106 12.89 -4.78 -2.17
CA ASP A 106 13.89 -3.81 -1.69
C ASP A 106 15.05 -3.70 -2.69
N LYS A 107 15.61 -4.83 -3.14
CA LYS A 107 16.64 -4.85 -4.20
C LYS A 107 16.16 -4.19 -5.48
N LYS A 108 14.94 -4.52 -5.94
CA LYS A 108 14.39 -3.98 -7.19
C LYS A 108 14.20 -2.47 -7.13
N ILE A 109 13.72 -1.96 -6.01
CA ILE A 109 13.53 -0.52 -5.77
C ILE A 109 14.88 0.21 -5.78
N MET A 110 15.92 -0.39 -5.20
CA MET A 110 17.27 0.18 -5.19
C MET A 110 17.92 0.29 -6.57
N GLU A 111 17.42 -0.40 -7.60
CA GLU A 111 17.87 -0.21 -8.99
C GLU A 111 17.51 1.18 -9.55
N ARG A 112 16.51 1.86 -8.95
CA ARG A 112 16.04 3.16 -9.41
C ARG A 112 16.89 4.30 -8.84
N ASP A 113 17.55 5.05 -9.71
CA ASP A 113 18.20 6.32 -9.31
C ASP A 113 17.14 7.39 -9.01
N ILE A 114 16.80 7.48 -7.73
CA ILE A 114 15.80 8.40 -7.19
C ILE A 114 16.15 9.87 -7.43
N ARG A 115 17.44 10.22 -7.61
CA ARG A 115 17.87 11.62 -7.81
C ARG A 115 17.46 12.17 -9.17
N ARG A 116 17.10 11.28 -10.09
CA ARG A 116 16.68 11.63 -11.46
C ARG A 116 15.16 11.66 -11.62
N ILE A 117 14.42 11.39 -10.54
CA ILE A 117 12.96 11.45 -10.56
C ILE A 117 12.53 12.92 -10.49
N THR A 118 11.81 13.37 -11.52
CA THR A 118 11.23 14.71 -11.60
C THR A 118 9.72 14.74 -11.33
N ASP A 119 9.10 13.56 -11.26
CA ASP A 119 7.70 13.40 -10.84
C ASP A 119 7.65 13.33 -9.32
N PHE A 120 6.91 14.25 -8.71
CA PHE A 120 6.79 14.37 -7.26
C PHE A 120 5.46 13.80 -6.73
N SER A 121 4.64 13.19 -7.58
CA SER A 121 3.34 12.64 -7.20
C SER A 121 3.45 11.35 -6.37
N LEU A 122 2.40 11.06 -5.59
CA LEU A 122 2.24 9.79 -4.87
C LEU A 122 2.19 8.59 -5.82
N GLU A 123 1.39 8.69 -6.89
CA GLU A 123 1.06 7.54 -7.73
C GLU A 123 2.28 6.97 -8.46
N THR A 124 3.11 7.84 -9.05
CA THR A 124 4.21 7.46 -9.95
C THR A 124 5.55 8.10 -9.63
N GLY A 125 5.58 9.00 -8.65
CA GLY A 125 6.71 9.86 -8.35
C GLY A 125 7.36 9.59 -6.99
N LEU A 126 8.17 10.56 -6.59
CA LEU A 126 9.04 10.50 -5.42
C LEU A 126 8.29 10.36 -4.08
N GLU A 127 7.06 10.86 -4.00
CA GLU A 127 6.24 10.71 -2.79
C GLU A 127 5.95 9.23 -2.48
N GLY A 128 5.67 8.41 -3.51
CA GLY A 128 5.50 6.97 -3.36
C GLY A 128 6.74 6.26 -2.82
N PHE A 129 7.94 6.68 -3.25
CA PHE A 129 9.21 6.16 -2.73
C PHE A 129 9.36 6.47 -1.24
N PHE A 130 9.06 7.70 -0.82
CA PHE A 130 9.13 8.06 0.60
C PHE A 130 8.14 7.26 1.44
N HIS A 131 6.92 7.03 0.96
CA HIS A 131 5.95 6.20 1.67
C HIS A 131 6.44 4.76 1.86
N TYR A 132 7.03 4.17 0.83
CA TYR A 132 7.64 2.84 0.89
C TYR A 132 8.78 2.78 1.91
N ILE A 133 9.74 3.70 1.79
CA ILE A 133 10.94 3.73 2.65
C ILE A 133 10.55 3.95 4.11
N LEU A 134 9.65 4.90 4.39
CA LEU A 134 9.17 5.15 5.75
C LEU A 134 8.41 3.96 6.34
N ALA A 135 7.68 3.22 5.50
CA ALA A 135 7.00 2.00 5.94
C ALA A 135 7.99 0.92 6.32
N ARG A 136 8.98 0.63 5.46
CA ARG A 136 10.03 -0.37 5.74
C ARG A 136 10.79 -0.06 7.01
N LEU A 137 11.13 1.21 7.23
CA LEU A 137 11.98 1.60 8.34
C LEU A 137 11.27 1.76 9.68
N GLN A 138 9.95 1.52 9.77
CA GLN A 138 9.19 1.72 11.00
C GLN A 138 9.74 0.89 12.18
N ASN A 139 10.29 -0.30 11.88
CA ASN A 139 10.85 -1.22 12.88
C ASN A 139 12.39 -1.16 12.97
N TYR A 140 13.03 -0.31 12.17
CA TYR A 140 14.48 -0.24 12.05
C TYR A 140 15.06 1.01 12.68
N ARG A 141 16.29 0.89 13.18
CA ARG A 141 17.03 2.01 13.79
C ARG A 141 17.98 2.68 12.81
N ASP A 142 18.38 1.98 11.77
CA ASP A 142 19.25 2.48 10.71
C ASP A 142 18.67 2.13 9.34
N VAL A 143 18.77 3.07 8.40
CA VAL A 143 18.33 2.86 7.01
C VAL A 143 19.17 1.79 6.32
N ARG A 144 20.43 1.65 6.75
CA ARG A 144 21.38 0.68 6.23
C ARG A 144 21.09 -0.76 6.65
N ASP A 145 20.16 -0.94 7.58
CA ASP A 145 19.66 -2.27 7.94
C ASP A 145 18.77 -2.86 6.82
N VAL A 146 18.22 -2.00 5.94
CA VAL A 146 17.32 -2.40 4.85
C VAL A 146 17.90 -2.05 3.47
N PHE A 147 18.50 -0.86 3.32
CA PHE A 147 18.98 -0.34 2.04
C PHE A 147 20.50 -0.26 1.98
N ASP A 148 21.10 -0.48 0.81
CA ASP A 148 22.55 -0.42 0.64
C ASP A 148 23.11 1.01 0.85
N GLU A 149 24.44 1.11 1.09
CA GLU A 149 25.10 2.40 1.36
C GLU A 149 24.92 3.39 0.19
N ARG A 150 24.85 2.93 -1.06
CA ARG A 150 24.69 3.82 -2.22
C ARG A 150 23.30 4.45 -2.23
N TYR A 151 22.27 3.63 -2.04
CA TYR A 151 20.89 4.08 -1.97
C TYR A 151 20.66 4.99 -0.76
N TYR A 152 21.29 4.67 0.38
CA TYR A 152 21.33 5.53 1.55
C TYR A 152 21.89 6.94 1.24
N LEU A 153 23.01 7.03 0.52
CA LEU A 153 23.61 8.30 0.12
C LEU A 153 22.71 9.09 -0.85
N ASP A 154 22.06 8.40 -1.77
CA ASP A 154 21.12 9.03 -2.72
C ASP A 154 19.89 9.59 -2.00
N LEU A 155 19.36 8.87 -1.00
CA LEU A 155 18.27 9.37 -0.16
C LEU A 155 18.69 10.61 0.62
N LYS A 156 19.88 10.58 1.21
CA LYS A 156 20.44 11.74 1.93
C LYS A 156 20.58 12.95 1.02
N TYR A 157 20.97 12.76 -0.23
CA TYR A 157 21.04 13.86 -1.20
C TYR A 157 19.66 14.49 -1.43
N ILE A 158 18.64 13.68 -1.75
CA ILE A 158 17.30 14.16 -2.08
C ILE A 158 16.64 14.89 -0.92
N ILE A 159 16.76 14.37 0.31
CA ILE A 159 16.12 14.97 1.49
C ILE A 159 16.67 16.37 1.78
N ASN A 160 17.91 16.64 1.38
CA ASN A 160 18.54 17.95 1.53
C ASN A 160 18.33 18.87 0.31
N MET A 161 17.65 18.42 -0.75
CA MET A 161 17.32 19.28 -1.89
C MET A 161 16.18 20.24 -1.52
N PRO A 162 16.21 21.51 -1.99
CA PRO A 162 15.08 22.41 -1.87
C PRO A 162 13.96 21.97 -2.84
N VAL A 163 13.00 21.20 -2.33
CA VAL A 163 11.81 20.73 -3.08
C VAL A 163 10.56 21.51 -2.65
N ALA A 164 9.64 21.80 -3.59
CA ALA A 164 8.34 22.40 -3.30
C ALA A 164 7.36 21.37 -2.68
N THR A 165 6.52 21.81 -1.73
CA THR A 165 5.47 21.05 -0.99
C THR A 165 4.52 20.27 -1.91
N PRO A 166 4.23 18.96 -1.68
CA PRO A 166 3.93 18.28 -0.39
C PRO A 166 5.06 17.45 0.24
N LEU A 167 6.16 17.23 -0.50
CA LEU A 167 7.26 16.35 -0.07
C LEU A 167 7.94 16.79 1.23
N SER A 168 7.87 18.08 1.59
CA SER A 168 8.53 18.62 2.78
C SER A 168 8.18 17.88 4.08
N ASN A 169 6.95 17.41 4.24
CA ASN A 169 6.55 16.70 5.47
C ASN A 169 7.12 15.28 5.53
N LEU A 170 7.05 14.53 4.42
CA LEU A 170 7.63 13.19 4.33
C LEU A 170 9.16 13.26 4.37
N SER A 171 9.77 14.21 3.69
CA SER A 171 11.21 14.47 3.76
C SER A 171 11.64 14.84 5.18
N ASN A 172 10.86 15.65 5.91
CA ASN A 172 11.12 15.95 7.32
C ASN A 172 11.00 14.72 8.22
N ASP A 173 10.01 13.85 7.99
CA ASP A 173 9.86 12.63 8.80
C ASP A 173 10.95 11.61 8.48
N THR A 174 11.38 11.52 7.23
CA THR A 174 12.53 10.72 6.85
C THR A 174 13.80 11.30 7.48
N TRP A 175 14.00 12.63 7.44
CA TRP A 175 15.10 13.32 8.12
C TRP A 175 15.11 13.14 9.63
N LYS A 176 13.95 13.21 10.30
CA LYS A 176 13.84 12.94 11.75
C LYS A 176 14.20 11.50 12.07
N LEU A 177 13.80 10.55 11.23
CA LEU A 177 14.22 9.16 11.36
C LEU A 177 15.75 9.07 11.26
N TYR A 178 16.37 9.73 10.27
CA TYR A 178 17.83 9.76 10.10
C TYR A 178 18.58 10.39 11.29
N THR A 179 18.05 11.47 11.87
CA THR A 179 18.78 12.30 12.85
C THR A 179 18.46 11.97 14.30
N THR A 180 17.22 11.54 14.58
CA THR A 180 16.71 11.36 15.95
C THR A 180 16.25 9.93 16.24
N LYS A 181 16.29 9.03 15.25
CA LYS A 181 15.81 7.63 15.35
C LYS A 181 14.35 7.54 15.80
N LYS A 182 13.55 8.53 15.45
CA LYS A 182 12.11 8.61 15.70
C LYS A 182 11.41 9.04 14.42
N SER A 183 10.31 8.38 14.10
CA SER A 183 9.43 8.77 13.00
C SER A 183 8.00 8.93 13.54
N SER A 184 7.30 9.95 13.06
CA SER A 184 5.86 10.13 13.26
C SER A 184 5.02 9.42 12.21
N TYR A 185 5.66 8.68 11.30
CA TYR A 185 4.97 7.97 10.22
C TYR A 185 4.22 6.75 10.76
N ILE A 186 2.89 6.83 10.69
CA ILE A 186 1.98 5.77 11.13
C ILE A 186 1.26 5.22 9.90
N LEU A 187 1.52 3.96 9.53
CA LEU A 187 0.98 3.38 8.29
C LEU A 187 -0.54 3.41 8.23
N SER A 188 -1.24 3.12 9.34
CA SER A 188 -2.71 3.17 9.38
C SER A 188 -3.26 4.57 9.14
N GLU A 189 -2.60 5.61 9.64
CA GLU A 189 -3.00 7.00 9.40
C GLU A 189 -2.73 7.43 7.96
N GLN A 190 -1.70 6.89 7.30
CA GLN A 190 -1.46 7.16 5.88
C GLN A 190 -2.41 6.35 5.00
N PHE A 191 -2.70 5.10 5.37
CA PHE A 191 -3.58 4.23 4.60
C PHE A 191 -4.93 4.89 4.32
N SER A 192 -5.57 5.44 5.36
CA SER A 192 -6.89 6.10 5.26
C SER A 192 -6.90 7.32 4.34
N LYS A 193 -5.73 7.88 4.01
CA LYS A 193 -5.59 9.00 3.06
C LYS A 193 -5.46 8.54 1.61
N PHE A 194 -5.10 7.27 1.37
CA PHE A 194 -4.88 6.77 0.02
C PHE A 194 -6.17 6.45 -0.71
N TYR A 195 -7.25 6.12 0.01
CA TYR A 195 -8.51 5.71 -0.61
C TYR A 195 -9.65 6.73 -0.40
N TYR A 196 -9.75 7.74 -1.27
CA TYR A 196 -10.99 8.45 -1.65
C TYR A 196 -10.72 9.35 -2.89
N ASP A 197 -11.62 9.52 -3.85
CA ASP A 197 -12.48 10.71 -3.96
C ASP A 197 -13.56 10.52 -5.04
N LYS A 198 -14.59 9.71 -4.75
CA LYS A 198 -16.00 9.77 -5.25
C LYS A 198 -16.64 8.38 -5.18
N VAL A 199 -17.82 8.31 -4.57
CA VAL A 199 -18.72 7.15 -4.73
C VAL A 199 -19.19 7.13 -6.19
N PRO A 200 -19.08 6.00 -6.93
CA PRO A 200 -19.60 5.91 -8.28
C PRO A 200 -21.08 6.30 -8.33
N TYR A 201 -21.48 6.97 -9.41
CA TYR A 201 -22.89 7.31 -9.63
C TYR A 201 -23.72 6.03 -9.79
N GLY A 202 -24.72 5.83 -8.93
CA GLY A 202 -25.73 4.78 -9.06
C GLY A 202 -25.55 3.58 -8.12
N ASP A 203 -26.65 2.89 -7.85
CA ASP A 203 -26.74 1.84 -6.84
C ASP A 203 -26.21 0.47 -7.29
N LYS A 204 -25.64 0.36 -8.49
CA LYS A 204 -25.23 -0.92 -9.11
C LYS A 204 -23.75 -1.24 -8.86
N VAL A 205 -23.47 -1.86 -7.72
CA VAL A 205 -22.11 -2.22 -7.28
C VAL A 205 -21.31 -3.05 -8.29
N TYR A 206 -21.96 -3.92 -9.07
CA TYR A 206 -21.28 -4.75 -10.06
C TYR A 206 -20.66 -3.96 -11.23
N GLU A 207 -21.05 -2.71 -11.42
CA GLU A 207 -20.46 -1.80 -12.43
C GLU A 207 -19.25 -1.03 -11.85
N TRP A 208 -18.98 -1.15 -10.54
CA TRP A 208 -17.92 -0.41 -9.87
C TRP A 208 -16.56 -1.07 -10.12
N ARG A 209 -15.53 -0.23 -10.23
CA ARG A 209 -14.12 -0.69 -10.26
C ARG A 209 -13.78 -1.39 -8.95
N LEU A 210 -12.83 -2.33 -8.98
CA LEU A 210 -12.54 -3.19 -7.84
C LEU A 210 -11.54 -2.58 -6.84
N GLY A 211 -10.52 -1.86 -7.31
CA GLY A 211 -9.39 -1.40 -6.49
C GLY A 211 -9.70 -0.42 -5.35
N LEU A 212 -8.67 -0.01 -4.62
CA LEU A 212 -8.78 0.95 -3.50
C LEU A 212 -9.21 2.35 -3.97
N VAL A 213 -8.53 2.90 -4.98
CA VAL A 213 -8.75 4.28 -5.42
C VAL A 213 -9.84 4.31 -6.48
N ASN A 214 -10.92 5.04 -6.19
CA ASN A 214 -12.12 5.12 -7.03
C ASN A 214 -12.75 3.74 -7.33
N GLY A 215 -12.57 2.78 -6.43
CA GLY A 215 -13.15 1.44 -6.54
C GLY A 215 -13.82 0.98 -5.25
N CYS A 216 -14.50 -0.16 -5.33
CA CYS A 216 -15.39 -0.64 -4.30
C CYS A 216 -14.63 -1.16 -3.07
N ALA A 217 -13.39 -1.64 -3.19
CA ALA A 217 -12.56 -1.99 -2.03
C ALA A 217 -12.35 -0.78 -1.11
N GLY A 218 -11.98 0.39 -1.65
CA GLY A 218 -11.80 1.60 -0.85
C GLY A 218 -13.11 2.10 -0.22
N ILE A 219 -14.23 2.03 -0.95
CA ILE A 219 -15.55 2.37 -0.40
C ILE A 219 -15.92 1.43 0.74
N GLY A 220 -15.63 0.13 0.59
CA GLY A 220 -15.84 -0.88 1.61
C GLY A 220 -15.04 -0.60 2.88
N LEU A 221 -13.73 -0.36 2.75
CA LEU A 221 -12.85 0.01 3.86
C LEU A 221 -13.36 1.25 4.60
N LYS A 222 -13.75 2.29 3.87
CA LYS A 222 -14.35 3.50 4.46
C LYS A 222 -15.65 3.19 5.21
N THR A 223 -16.50 2.32 4.67
CA THR A 223 -17.76 1.94 5.32
C THR A 223 -17.53 1.15 6.61
N MET A 224 -16.38 0.47 6.73
CA MET A 224 -15.93 -0.20 7.95
C MET A 224 -15.19 0.73 8.94
N ASN A 225 -14.96 2.01 8.59
CA ASN A 225 -14.16 2.98 9.36
C ASN A 225 -12.70 2.55 9.61
N ILE A 226 -12.05 2.00 8.58
CA ILE A 226 -10.61 1.70 8.57
C ILE A 226 -9.78 2.98 8.36
#